data_AF-A0A254NW29-F1
#
_entry.id   AF-A0A254NW29-F1
#
_cell.length_a   1.000
_cell.length_b   1.000
_cell.length_c   1.000
_cell.angle_alpha   90.00
_cell.angle_beta   90.00
_cell.angle_gamma   90.00
#
_symmetry.space_group_name_H-M   'P 1'
#
loop_
_entity.id
_entity.type
_entity.pdbx_description
1 polymer ?
#
loop_
_entity_poly.entity_id
_entity_poly.type
_entity_poly.pdbx_seq_one_letter_code
_entity_poly.pdbx_strand_id
1 'polypeptide(L)'
;MKKGFLASVAICSLLFMAACGGNGTAKEASAETKTAAEQPAEKAAEPKTEVEAAPAAETLEPEVTAEQENPAEAVSESVTVSKTLDSFTEEDVSDADQQKLDQYMNEYDSVTQPLEPTINQMVTVITAVKNKEIDVNELKIELTKIKDSFTEIRHQFETIALPQLEFTALNDKFVELHDHTLSAIVAGEEANSLMLTALETENEDKLDEALEAFERMSQEGEAISAVSEELLAAMPD
;
A
#
# COMPACT_ATOMS: atom_id res chain seq x y z
N MET A 1 39.59 -0.63 -2.35
CA MET A 1 38.54 -0.10 -3.27
C MET A 1 37.88 -1.25 -4.04
N LYS A 2 37.20 -2.20 -3.38
CA LYS A 2 36.50 -3.32 -4.07
C LYS A 2 35.20 -3.82 -3.40
N LYS A 3 34.75 -3.21 -2.29
CA LYS A 3 33.53 -3.64 -1.57
C LYS A 3 32.27 -2.83 -1.93
N GLY A 4 32.38 -1.50 -2.07
CA GLY A 4 31.27 -0.63 -2.48
C GLY A 4 30.67 -0.89 -3.88
N PHE A 5 31.15 -1.90 -4.62
CA PHE A 5 30.53 -2.35 -5.87
C PHE A 5 29.40 -3.38 -5.63
N LEU A 6 29.34 -4.04 -4.47
CA LEU A 6 28.30 -5.04 -4.16
C LEU A 6 26.95 -4.39 -3.80
N ALA A 7 26.95 -3.37 -2.93
CA ALA A 7 25.75 -2.57 -2.63
C ALA A 7 25.11 -1.98 -3.90
N SER A 8 25.94 -1.53 -4.86
CA SER A 8 25.48 -1.04 -6.16
C SER A 8 24.78 -2.10 -7.03
N VAL A 9 25.02 -3.40 -6.82
CA VAL A 9 24.38 -4.47 -7.61
C VAL A 9 23.08 -4.96 -6.96
N ALA A 10 23.01 -5.04 -5.62
CA ALA A 10 21.80 -5.47 -4.91
C ALA A 10 20.61 -4.50 -5.12
N ILE A 11 20.83 -3.19 -4.93
CA ILE A 11 19.81 -2.13 -5.09
C ILE A 11 19.17 -2.17 -6.50
N CYS A 12 19.94 -2.54 -7.52
CA CYS A 12 19.46 -2.58 -8.91
C CYS A 12 18.41 -3.67 -9.17
N SER A 13 18.48 -4.79 -8.45
CA SER A 13 17.80 -6.03 -8.87
C SER A 13 16.35 -6.15 -8.42
N LEU A 14 15.95 -5.43 -7.37
CA LEU A 14 14.64 -5.59 -6.73
C LEU A 14 13.65 -4.45 -7.05
N LEU A 15 14.15 -3.25 -7.39
CA LEU A 15 13.32 -2.08 -7.78
C LEU A 15 12.69 -2.20 -9.19
N PHE A 16 12.71 -3.39 -9.80
CA PHE A 16 12.08 -3.67 -11.10
C PHE A 16 10.57 -3.92 -11.03
N MET A 17 10.00 -4.19 -9.84
CA MET A 17 8.55 -4.44 -9.70
C MET A 17 7.73 -3.14 -9.69
N ALA A 18 8.15 -2.12 -8.93
CA ALA A 18 7.37 -0.88 -8.73
C ALA A 18 7.40 0.09 -9.94
N ALA A 19 8.27 -0.11 -10.93
CA ALA A 19 8.50 0.84 -12.04
C ALA A 19 7.94 0.39 -13.40
N CYS A 20 7.15 -0.70 -13.46
CA CYS A 20 6.63 -1.26 -14.71
C CYS A 20 5.10 -1.47 -14.73
N GLY A 21 4.35 -0.56 -14.10
CA GLY A 21 2.89 -0.45 -14.19
C GLY A 21 2.43 0.73 -15.07
N GLY A 22 2.82 0.79 -16.36
CA GLY A 22 2.45 1.92 -17.23
C GLY A 22 2.67 1.63 -18.72
N ASN A 23 1.58 1.38 -19.46
CA ASN A 23 1.60 0.89 -20.84
C ASN A 23 1.55 2.04 -21.87
N GLY A 24 2.46 2.07 -22.88
CA GLY A 24 2.60 3.27 -23.72
C GLY A 24 3.44 3.18 -25.01
N THR A 25 3.36 2.08 -25.76
CA THR A 25 3.74 1.97 -27.20
C THR A 25 5.00 2.71 -27.70
N ALA A 26 6.15 2.03 -27.76
CA ALA A 26 7.23 2.37 -28.69
C ALA A 26 7.49 1.18 -29.64
N LYS A 27 7.21 1.39 -30.93
CA LYS A 27 7.35 0.39 -32.00
C LYS A 27 8.66 0.63 -32.75
N GLU A 28 9.68 -0.17 -32.47
CA GLU A 28 10.82 -0.28 -33.37
C GLU A 28 11.30 -1.73 -33.50
N ALA A 29 11.74 -2.08 -34.70
CA ALA A 29 12.14 -3.43 -35.06
C ALA A 29 13.56 -3.39 -35.63
N SER A 30 14.41 -4.31 -35.19
CA SER A 30 15.32 -5.03 -36.11
C SER A 30 16.08 -6.19 -35.48
N ALA A 31 16.21 -7.23 -36.31
CA ALA A 31 17.35 -8.12 -36.48
C ALA A 31 17.76 -9.10 -35.35
N GLU A 32 17.56 -10.37 -35.70
CA GLU A 32 18.13 -11.57 -35.11
C GLU A 32 19.66 -11.53 -34.94
N THR A 33 20.18 -12.29 -33.96
CA THR A 33 21.13 -13.39 -34.23
C THR A 33 20.97 -14.49 -33.18
N LYS A 34 21.15 -15.75 -33.59
CA LYS A 34 20.78 -16.99 -32.88
C LYS A 34 22.02 -17.75 -32.37
N THR A 35 21.80 -18.81 -31.57
CA THR A 35 22.66 -19.98 -31.16
C THR A 35 22.90 -19.97 -29.64
N ALA A 36 22.23 -20.79 -28.80
CA ALA A 36 22.36 -22.25 -28.56
C ALA A 36 23.78 -22.67 -28.11
N ALA A 37 24.03 -23.57 -27.14
CA ALA A 37 23.22 -24.42 -26.27
C ALA A 37 23.80 -24.32 -24.81
N GLU A 38 23.56 -25.16 -23.79
CA GLU A 38 23.00 -26.52 -23.67
C GLU A 38 22.58 -26.75 -22.21
N GLN A 39 21.56 -27.59 -21.98
CA GLN A 39 21.19 -28.12 -20.65
C GLN A 39 21.81 -29.52 -20.50
N PRO A 40 21.90 -30.10 -19.29
CA PRO A 40 20.84 -31.05 -18.95
C PRO A 40 20.40 -31.02 -17.48
N ALA A 41 19.19 -31.52 -17.25
CA ALA A 41 18.60 -31.76 -15.94
C ALA A 41 18.84 -33.21 -15.48
N GLU A 42 18.63 -33.49 -14.19
CA GLU A 42 18.22 -34.84 -13.77
C GLU A 42 17.09 -34.83 -12.70
N LYS A 43 16.21 -35.82 -12.85
CA LYS A 43 15.07 -36.24 -11.99
C LYS A 43 15.60 -37.00 -10.74
N ALA A 44 14.87 -37.39 -9.69
CA ALA A 44 13.50 -37.22 -9.14
C ALA A 44 13.59 -37.65 -7.62
N ALA A 45 12.57 -38.03 -6.82
CA ALA A 45 11.15 -38.34 -7.01
C ALA A 45 10.36 -38.27 -5.69
N GLU A 46 9.03 -38.16 -5.78
CA GLU A 46 8.07 -38.52 -4.72
C GLU A 46 7.67 -40.02 -4.86
N PRO A 47 6.68 -40.57 -4.11
CA PRO A 47 6.11 -40.17 -2.80
C PRO A 47 6.16 -41.34 -1.79
N LYS A 48 5.61 -41.16 -0.58
CA LYS A 48 4.89 -42.26 0.09
C LYS A 48 3.84 -41.77 1.10
N THR A 49 2.61 -42.21 0.86
CA THR A 49 1.45 -42.14 1.75
C THR A 49 1.61 -43.09 2.94
N GLU A 50 1.09 -42.71 4.11
CA GLU A 50 0.49 -43.68 5.02
C GLU A 50 -0.78 -43.10 5.64
N VAL A 51 -1.80 -43.95 5.75
CA VAL A 51 -3.13 -43.64 6.28
C VAL A 51 -3.29 -44.47 7.54
N GLU A 52 -3.72 -43.86 8.65
CA GLU A 52 -4.45 -44.60 9.67
C GLU A 52 -5.58 -43.76 10.25
N ALA A 53 -6.62 -44.41 10.76
CA ALA A 53 -7.97 -43.84 10.80
C ALA A 53 -8.74 -44.14 12.09
N ALA A 54 -9.52 -43.14 12.53
CA ALA A 54 -10.83 -43.29 13.18
C ALA A 54 -10.86 -44.02 14.56
N PRO A 55 -12.03 -44.21 15.20
CA PRO A 55 -12.92 -43.14 15.69
C PRO A 55 -13.47 -43.36 17.13
N ALA A 56 -13.98 -42.30 17.75
CA ALA A 56 -15.12 -42.29 18.70
C ALA A 56 -15.55 -40.82 18.90
N ALA A 57 -16.79 -40.35 18.72
CA ALA A 57 -18.12 -40.91 18.96
C ALA A 57 -18.48 -41.08 20.45
N GLU A 58 -18.96 -40.00 21.08
CA GLU A 58 -19.95 -40.13 22.15
C GLU A 58 -20.99 -39.00 22.08
N THR A 59 -22.26 -39.39 22.13
CA THR A 59 -23.44 -38.53 21.94
C THR A 59 -24.08 -38.25 23.30
N LEU A 60 -24.38 -36.99 23.62
CA LEU A 60 -25.38 -36.65 24.64
C LEU A 60 -26.14 -35.37 24.26
N GLU A 61 -27.32 -35.55 23.67
CA GLU A 61 -28.45 -34.65 23.92
C GLU A 61 -29.06 -35.01 25.29
N PRO A 62 -29.87 -34.11 25.88
CA PRO A 62 -31.30 -34.33 25.69
C PRO A 62 -32.15 -33.06 25.49
N GLU A 63 -33.19 -33.18 24.67
CA GLU A 63 -34.46 -32.44 24.78
C GLU A 63 -35.02 -32.48 26.23
N VAL A 64 -35.85 -31.51 26.66
CA VAL A 64 -37.34 -31.59 26.52
C VAL A 64 -38.05 -30.24 26.77
N THR A 65 -39.04 -29.95 25.91
CA THR A 65 -40.31 -29.20 26.12
C THR A 65 -40.39 -27.68 26.34
N ALA A 66 -41.28 -27.13 25.48
CA ALA A 66 -42.11 -25.92 25.56
C ALA A 66 -42.90 -25.76 26.90
N GLU A 67 -43.67 -24.69 27.18
CA GLU A 67 -44.55 -23.89 26.29
C GLU A 67 -45.05 -22.57 26.94
N GLN A 68 -45.66 -21.69 26.13
CA GLN A 68 -46.78 -20.76 26.44
C GLN A 68 -46.55 -19.22 26.61
N GLU A 69 -46.94 -18.50 25.53
CA GLU A 69 -47.67 -17.21 25.38
C GLU A 69 -47.40 -15.93 26.23
N ASN A 70 -46.84 -14.90 25.56
CA ASN A 70 -47.44 -13.57 25.21
C ASN A 70 -48.08 -12.63 26.29
N PRO A 71 -48.21 -11.29 26.09
CA PRO A 71 -47.66 -10.41 25.04
C PRO A 71 -46.98 -9.09 25.50
N ALA A 72 -46.35 -8.42 24.53
CA ALA A 72 -46.15 -6.96 24.41
C ALA A 72 -45.26 -6.22 25.43
N GLU A 73 -44.05 -5.87 24.99
CA GLU A 73 -43.58 -4.48 25.07
C GLU A 73 -42.75 -4.13 23.82
N ALA A 74 -42.72 -2.85 23.43
CA ALA A 74 -42.35 -2.45 22.08
C ALA A 74 -40.84 -2.49 21.82
N VAL A 75 -40.39 -3.48 21.02
CA VAL A 75 -39.10 -3.38 20.34
C VAL A 75 -39.27 -2.43 19.15
N SER A 76 -38.89 -1.17 19.35
CA SER A 76 -38.60 -0.27 18.24
C SER A 76 -37.28 -0.71 17.62
N GLU A 77 -37.31 -1.74 16.76
CA GLU A 77 -36.20 -2.03 15.87
C GLU A 77 -36.03 -0.84 14.92
N SER A 78 -35.19 0.12 15.31
CA SER A 78 -34.56 1.00 14.35
C SER A 78 -33.64 0.12 13.51
N VAL A 79 -34.19 -0.46 12.44
CA VAL A 79 -33.40 -1.08 11.39
C VAL A 79 -32.65 0.05 10.71
N THR A 80 -31.47 0.38 11.24
CA THR A 80 -30.48 1.19 10.57
C THR A 80 -30.05 0.39 9.35
N VAL A 81 -30.73 0.63 8.23
CA VAL A 81 -30.29 0.10 6.94
C VAL A 81 -28.99 0.82 6.63
N SER A 82 -27.86 0.16 6.92
CA SER A 82 -26.55 0.61 6.49
C SER A 82 -26.55 0.65 4.97
N LYS A 83 -26.78 1.85 4.42
CA LYS A 83 -26.61 2.13 2.99
C LYS A 83 -25.16 1.80 2.60
N THR A 84 -24.99 1.05 1.52
CA THR A 84 -23.68 0.83 0.90
C THR A 84 -23.32 2.01 0.01
N LEU A 85 -22.02 2.16 -0.31
CA LEU A 85 -21.54 3.19 -1.23
C LEU A 85 -22.24 3.12 -2.60
N ASP A 86 -22.54 1.92 -3.11
CA ASP A 86 -23.31 1.70 -4.36
C ASP A 86 -24.75 2.26 -4.34
N SER A 87 -25.28 2.63 -3.17
CA SER A 87 -26.64 3.13 -2.96
C SER A 87 -26.70 4.61 -2.58
N PHE A 88 -25.54 5.27 -2.57
CA PHE A 88 -25.38 6.68 -2.24
C PHE A 88 -25.83 7.58 -3.40
N THR A 89 -26.38 8.73 -3.06
CA THR A 89 -26.84 9.77 -3.99
C THR A 89 -26.47 11.14 -3.45
N GLU A 90 -26.47 12.16 -4.30
CA GLU A 90 -26.15 13.55 -3.91
C GLU A 90 -27.02 14.05 -2.74
N GLU A 91 -28.29 13.64 -2.69
CA GLU A 91 -29.24 13.98 -1.62
C GLU A 91 -28.88 13.35 -0.25
N ASP A 92 -27.89 12.45 -0.19
CA ASP A 92 -27.41 11.83 1.05
C ASP A 92 -26.28 12.63 1.75
N VAL A 93 -25.72 13.66 1.11
CA VAL A 93 -24.76 14.58 1.72
C VAL A 93 -25.48 15.84 2.20
N SER A 94 -25.33 16.19 3.48
CA SER A 94 -25.82 17.48 3.97
C SER A 94 -24.87 18.62 3.59
N ASP A 95 -25.37 19.85 3.45
CA ASP A 95 -24.53 21.05 3.25
C ASP A 95 -23.39 21.18 4.29
N ALA A 96 -23.59 20.61 5.49
CA ALA A 96 -22.59 20.60 6.56
C ALA A 96 -21.52 19.52 6.35
N ASP A 97 -21.88 18.36 5.80
CA ASP A 97 -20.95 17.32 5.40
C ASP A 97 -20.16 17.71 4.16
N GLN A 98 -20.77 18.40 3.20
CA GLN A 98 -20.02 18.97 2.07
C GLN A 98 -18.95 19.97 2.54
N GLN A 99 -19.26 20.83 3.51
CA GLN A 99 -18.26 21.77 4.08
C GLN A 99 -17.11 21.05 4.79
N LYS A 100 -17.37 19.92 5.47
CA LYS A 100 -16.31 19.09 6.07
C LYS A 100 -15.44 18.42 5.00
N LEU A 101 -16.06 17.89 3.93
CA LEU A 101 -15.36 17.31 2.78
C LEU A 101 -14.46 18.35 2.09
N ASP A 102 -15.02 19.53 1.78
CA ASP A 102 -14.29 20.63 1.17
C ASP A 102 -13.10 21.03 2.05
N GLN A 103 -13.29 21.18 3.37
CA GLN A 103 -12.18 21.48 4.27
C GLN A 103 -11.10 20.39 4.25
N TYR A 104 -11.50 19.13 4.44
CA TYR A 104 -10.59 17.99 4.46
C TYR A 104 -9.77 17.88 3.16
N MET A 105 -10.42 17.97 1.99
CA MET A 105 -9.75 17.87 0.70
C MET A 105 -8.80 19.04 0.43
N ASN A 106 -9.16 20.27 0.82
CA ASN A 106 -8.24 21.41 0.71
C ASN A 106 -6.99 21.26 1.59
N GLU A 107 -7.13 20.74 2.82
CA GLU A 107 -6.00 20.45 3.70
C GLU A 107 -5.16 19.28 3.17
N TYR A 108 -5.80 18.19 2.75
CA TYR A 108 -5.19 17.00 2.15
C TYR A 108 -4.36 17.34 0.90
N ASP A 109 -4.96 18.01 -0.10
CA ASP A 109 -4.28 18.39 -1.33
C ASP A 109 -3.08 19.30 -1.03
N SER A 110 -3.24 20.29 -0.15
CA SER A 110 -2.16 21.21 0.22
C SER A 110 -0.96 20.52 0.87
N VAL A 111 -1.20 19.48 1.68
CA VAL A 111 -0.13 18.75 2.39
C VAL A 111 0.47 17.63 1.55
N THR A 112 -0.30 17.02 0.64
CA THR A 112 0.18 15.95 -0.25
C THR A 112 0.86 16.47 -1.52
N GLN A 113 0.64 17.74 -1.90
CA GLN A 113 1.28 18.38 -3.08
C GLN A 113 2.82 18.19 -3.17
N PRO A 114 3.60 18.18 -2.07
CA PRO A 114 5.04 17.91 -2.10
C PRO A 114 5.44 16.43 -2.27
N LEU A 115 4.49 15.48 -2.25
CA LEU A 115 4.80 14.05 -2.45
C LEU A 115 5.28 13.76 -3.86
N GLU A 116 4.60 14.27 -4.89
CA GLU A 116 5.00 14.07 -6.29
C GLU A 116 6.46 14.45 -6.56
N PRO A 117 6.95 15.67 -6.24
CA PRO A 117 8.37 16.01 -6.45
C PRO A 117 9.32 15.18 -5.57
N THR A 118 8.90 14.77 -4.37
CA THR A 118 9.70 13.90 -3.47
C THR A 118 9.88 12.50 -4.08
N ILE A 119 8.79 11.91 -4.59
CA ILE A 119 8.79 10.61 -5.29
C ILE A 119 9.61 10.70 -6.59
N ASN A 120 9.46 11.77 -7.36
CA ASN A 120 10.24 11.98 -8.59
C ASN A 120 11.75 12.13 -8.31
N GLN A 121 12.14 12.79 -7.22
CA GLN A 121 13.54 12.84 -6.75
C GLN A 121 14.04 11.44 -6.38
N MET A 122 13.23 10.67 -5.63
CA MET A 122 13.53 9.29 -5.24
C MET A 122 13.74 8.35 -6.45
N VAL A 123 12.84 8.39 -7.45
CA VAL A 123 12.95 7.65 -8.71
C VAL A 123 14.21 8.06 -9.50
N THR A 124 14.56 9.35 -9.47
CA THR A 124 15.80 9.86 -10.09
C THR A 124 17.05 9.30 -9.41
N VAL A 125 17.09 9.33 -8.06
CA VAL A 125 18.20 8.78 -7.26
C VAL A 125 18.34 7.27 -7.49
N ILE A 126 17.25 6.52 -7.43
CA ILE A 126 17.21 5.08 -7.75
C ILE A 126 17.77 4.80 -9.15
N THR A 127 17.39 5.61 -10.14
CA THR A 127 17.89 5.47 -11.52
C THR A 127 19.38 5.78 -11.63
N ALA A 128 19.87 6.80 -10.94
CA ALA A 128 21.30 7.13 -10.92
C ALA A 128 22.14 6.04 -10.22
N VAL A 129 21.63 5.44 -9.12
CA VAL A 129 22.26 4.26 -8.49
C VAL A 129 22.31 3.09 -9.47
N LYS A 130 21.20 2.81 -10.17
CA LYS A 130 21.10 1.74 -11.16
C LYS A 130 22.10 1.88 -12.30
N ASN A 131 22.26 3.10 -12.80
CA ASN A 131 23.19 3.41 -13.89
C ASN A 131 24.64 3.59 -13.41
N LYS A 132 24.88 3.65 -12.09
CA LYS A 132 26.19 3.95 -11.45
C LYS A 132 26.69 5.37 -11.77
N GLU A 133 25.75 6.29 -11.86
CA GLU A 133 25.96 7.71 -12.21
C GLU A 133 26.08 8.61 -10.97
N ILE A 134 25.82 8.09 -9.77
CA ILE A 134 25.90 8.78 -8.48
C ILE A 134 26.94 8.13 -7.56
N ASP A 135 27.71 8.93 -6.81
CA ASP A 135 28.64 8.41 -5.80
C ASP A 135 27.99 8.27 -4.40
N VAL A 136 28.61 7.50 -3.50
CA VAL A 136 28.03 7.15 -2.19
C VAL A 136 27.78 8.38 -1.29
N ASN A 137 28.57 9.44 -1.41
CA ASN A 137 28.35 10.65 -0.61
C ASN A 137 27.19 11.47 -1.16
N GLU A 138 27.10 11.61 -2.48
CA GLU A 138 25.98 12.27 -3.14
C GLU A 138 24.67 11.51 -2.89
N LEU A 139 24.70 10.17 -2.99
CA LEU A 139 23.57 9.30 -2.64
C LEU A 139 23.09 9.52 -1.21
N LYS A 140 23.99 9.61 -0.22
CA LYS A 140 23.60 9.90 1.18
C LYS A 140 22.97 11.29 1.33
N ILE A 141 23.48 12.29 0.61
CA ILE A 141 22.91 13.64 0.63
C ILE A 141 21.49 13.64 0.06
N GLU A 142 21.26 12.97 -1.07
CA GLU A 142 19.93 12.92 -1.69
C GLU A 142 18.93 12.10 -0.88
N LEU A 143 19.32 10.92 -0.38
CA LEU A 143 18.46 10.11 0.51
C LEU A 143 18.09 10.86 1.80
N THR A 144 19.01 11.66 2.35
CA THR A 144 18.72 12.51 3.52
C THR A 144 17.65 13.55 3.18
N LYS A 145 17.75 14.24 2.04
CA LYS A 145 16.72 15.20 1.59
C LYS A 145 15.36 14.53 1.40
N ILE A 146 15.31 13.37 0.74
CA ILE A 146 14.07 12.63 0.48
C ILE A 146 13.44 12.20 1.82
N LYS A 147 14.23 11.62 2.73
CA LYS A 147 13.80 11.25 4.08
C LYS A 147 13.23 12.45 4.83
N ASP A 148 13.91 13.59 4.81
CA ASP A 148 13.48 14.80 5.52
C ASP A 148 12.21 15.43 4.90
N SER A 149 12.04 15.35 3.57
CA SER A 149 10.78 15.69 2.90
C SER A 149 9.61 14.81 3.36
N PHE A 150 9.78 13.48 3.40
CA PHE A 150 8.74 12.59 3.95
C PHE A 150 8.43 12.88 5.42
N THR A 151 9.46 13.18 6.23
CA THR A 151 9.30 13.56 7.64
C THR A 151 8.46 14.83 7.80
N GLU A 152 8.71 15.86 7.00
CA GLU A 152 7.93 17.10 7.05
C GLU A 152 6.49 16.88 6.57
N ILE A 153 6.29 16.15 5.47
CA ILE A 153 4.96 15.81 4.96
C ILE A 153 4.18 15.00 6.00
N ARG A 154 4.79 14.01 6.67
CA ARG A 154 4.15 13.24 7.76
C ARG A 154 3.67 14.16 8.87
N HIS A 155 4.54 15.01 9.39
CA HIS A 155 4.19 15.88 10.52
C HIS A 155 3.06 16.88 10.18
N GLN A 156 2.95 17.29 8.92
CA GLN A 156 1.82 18.10 8.46
C GLN A 156 0.55 17.24 8.31
N PHE A 157 0.67 16.05 7.71
CA PHE A 157 -0.47 15.17 7.42
C PHE A 157 -1.14 14.63 8.70
N GLU A 158 -0.35 14.28 9.72
CA GLU A 158 -0.82 13.89 11.06
C GLU A 158 -1.65 14.97 11.79
N THR A 159 -1.69 16.21 11.28
CA THR A 159 -2.50 17.30 11.86
C THR A 159 -3.85 17.52 11.16
N ILE A 160 -4.08 16.88 10.01
CA ILE A 160 -5.33 17.02 9.25
C ILE A 160 -6.46 16.30 10.00
N ALA A 161 -7.59 16.98 10.21
CA ALA A 161 -8.74 16.38 10.86
C ALA A 161 -9.60 15.60 9.86
N LEU A 162 -9.82 14.32 10.11
CA LEU A 162 -10.81 13.51 9.38
C LEU A 162 -12.21 14.18 9.39
N PRO A 163 -12.98 14.09 8.29
CA PRO A 163 -14.15 14.95 8.08
C PRO A 163 -15.36 14.63 8.99
N GLN A 164 -15.47 13.40 9.52
CA GLN A 164 -16.56 12.99 10.44
C GLN A 164 -17.96 13.20 9.85
N LEU A 165 -18.26 12.55 8.73
CA LEU A 165 -19.54 12.66 8.02
C LEU A 165 -20.65 11.88 8.73
N GLU A 166 -21.90 12.28 8.54
CA GLU A 166 -23.08 11.54 9.01
C GLU A 166 -23.32 10.28 8.16
N PHE A 167 -23.00 10.32 6.87
CA PHE A 167 -23.07 9.16 5.98
C PHE A 167 -21.82 8.26 6.17
N THR A 168 -21.93 7.29 7.08
CA THR A 168 -20.82 6.45 7.55
C THR A 168 -20.04 5.77 6.42
N ALA A 169 -20.70 5.22 5.39
CA ALA A 169 -20.01 4.49 4.33
C ALA A 169 -19.07 5.37 3.48
N LEU A 170 -19.34 6.67 3.34
CA LEU A 170 -18.42 7.62 2.72
C LEU A 170 -17.34 8.07 3.70
N ASN A 171 -17.71 8.29 4.98
CA ASN A 171 -16.73 8.61 6.02
C ASN A 171 -15.64 7.53 6.11
N ASP A 172 -16.03 6.26 6.12
CA ASP A 172 -15.12 5.12 6.20
C ASP A 172 -14.13 5.10 5.01
N LYS A 173 -14.57 5.47 3.81
CA LYS A 173 -13.68 5.62 2.63
C LYS A 173 -12.69 6.78 2.77
N PHE A 174 -13.09 7.88 3.42
CA PHE A 174 -12.14 8.96 3.75
C PHE A 174 -11.15 8.56 4.86
N VAL A 175 -11.55 7.70 5.80
CA VAL A 175 -10.61 7.09 6.77
C VAL A 175 -9.62 6.17 6.06
N GLU A 176 -10.09 5.27 5.20
CA GLU A 176 -9.22 4.39 4.39
C GLU A 176 -8.21 5.21 3.55
N LEU A 177 -8.67 6.24 2.84
CA LEU A 177 -7.79 7.13 2.07
C LEU A 177 -6.73 7.81 2.95
N HIS A 178 -7.12 8.30 4.12
CA HIS A 178 -6.22 8.96 5.06
C HIS A 178 -5.15 8.00 5.60
N ASP A 179 -5.58 6.82 6.05
CA ASP A 179 -4.70 5.81 6.66
C ASP A 179 -3.71 5.24 5.63
N HIS A 180 -4.16 4.94 4.41
CA HIS A 180 -3.27 4.48 3.33
C HIS A 180 -2.25 5.57 2.93
N THR A 181 -2.67 6.84 2.82
CA THR A 181 -1.74 7.95 2.54
C THR A 181 -0.72 8.15 3.65
N LEU A 182 -1.13 8.12 4.92
CA LEU A 182 -0.18 8.19 6.05
C LEU A 182 0.79 6.99 6.05
N SER A 183 0.30 5.78 5.79
CA SER A 183 1.13 4.57 5.70
C SER A 183 2.18 4.67 4.57
N ALA A 184 1.78 5.16 3.39
CA ALA A 184 2.69 5.41 2.27
C ALA A 184 3.78 6.43 2.62
N ILE A 185 3.42 7.54 3.28
CA ILE A 185 4.37 8.58 3.73
C ILE A 185 5.37 8.00 4.73
N VAL A 186 4.89 7.26 5.74
CA VAL A 186 5.73 6.60 6.77
C VAL A 186 6.67 5.58 6.13
N ALA A 187 6.17 4.76 5.21
CA ALA A 187 6.97 3.76 4.49
C ALA A 187 8.07 4.41 3.64
N GLY A 188 7.80 5.55 3.00
CA GLY A 188 8.78 6.36 2.28
C GLY A 188 9.89 6.93 3.18
N GLU A 189 9.55 7.45 4.36
CA GLU A 189 10.54 7.90 5.35
C GLU A 189 11.41 6.73 5.83
N GLU A 190 10.78 5.62 6.21
CA GLU A 190 11.44 4.44 6.76
C GLU A 190 12.42 3.81 5.76
N ALA A 191 12.00 3.63 4.50
CA ALA A 191 12.86 3.09 3.45
C ALA A 191 14.13 3.92 3.24
N ASN A 192 14.01 5.25 3.17
CA ASN A 192 15.16 6.13 3.01
C ASN A 192 16.08 6.15 4.26
N SER A 193 15.50 6.07 5.46
CA SER A 193 16.24 5.93 6.72
C SER A 193 17.03 4.61 6.81
N LEU A 194 16.42 3.51 6.37
CA LEU A 194 17.05 2.19 6.31
C LEU A 194 18.16 2.14 5.25
N MET A 195 17.95 2.72 4.06
CA MET A 195 19.00 2.87 3.05
C MET A 195 20.22 3.65 3.59
N LEU A 196 19.99 4.78 4.27
CA LEU A 196 21.07 5.56 4.89
C LEU A 196 21.85 4.70 5.91
N THR A 197 21.12 3.99 6.78
CA THR A 197 21.70 3.08 7.77
C THR A 197 22.54 1.98 7.11
N ALA A 198 22.03 1.34 6.04
CA ALA A 198 22.77 0.33 5.28
C ALA A 198 24.07 0.88 4.66
N LEU A 199 24.01 2.08 4.07
CA LEU A 199 25.18 2.77 3.48
C LEU A 199 26.20 3.27 4.52
N GLU A 200 25.80 3.44 5.78
CA GLU A 200 26.69 3.82 6.89
C GLU A 200 27.32 2.63 7.60
N THR A 201 26.59 1.52 7.71
CA THR A 201 27.01 0.33 8.46
C THR A 201 27.56 -0.81 7.59
N GLU A 202 27.47 -0.69 6.26
CA GLU A 202 27.71 -1.78 5.30
C GLU A 202 26.83 -3.02 5.59
N ASN A 203 25.61 -2.82 6.11
CA ASN A 203 24.69 -3.89 6.49
C ASN A 203 23.69 -4.22 5.37
N GLU A 204 23.76 -5.43 4.83
CA GLU A 204 22.87 -5.92 3.77
C GLU A 204 21.44 -6.20 4.29
N ASP A 205 21.27 -6.67 5.53
CA ASP A 205 19.95 -6.89 6.15
C ASP A 205 19.12 -5.58 6.17
N LYS A 206 19.79 -4.44 6.41
CA LYS A 206 19.15 -3.11 6.40
C LYS A 206 18.83 -2.59 5.00
N LEU A 207 19.46 -3.14 3.96
CA LEU A 207 19.05 -2.87 2.59
C LEU A 207 17.79 -3.69 2.24
N ASP A 208 17.71 -4.94 2.68
CA ASP A 208 16.52 -5.77 2.45
C ASP A 208 15.28 -5.17 3.17
N GLU A 209 15.41 -4.77 4.44
CA GLU A 209 14.35 -4.03 5.16
C GLU A 209 13.94 -2.73 4.43
N ALA A 210 14.88 -2.00 3.84
CA ALA A 210 14.58 -0.78 3.07
C ALA A 210 13.75 -1.08 1.82
N LEU A 211 13.98 -2.22 1.18
CA LEU A 211 13.25 -2.65 -0.01
C LEU A 211 11.84 -3.14 0.34
N GLU A 212 11.67 -3.84 1.46
CA GLU A 212 10.33 -4.16 2.01
C GLU A 212 9.53 -2.89 2.31
N ALA A 213 10.18 -1.86 2.87
CA ALA A 213 9.54 -0.57 3.11
C ALA A 213 9.13 0.16 1.81
N PHE A 214 9.96 0.12 0.75
CA PHE A 214 9.54 0.64 -0.57
C PHE A 214 8.42 -0.18 -1.22
N GLU A 215 8.41 -1.50 -1.05
CA GLU A 215 7.33 -2.35 -1.57
C GLU A 215 6.00 -2.00 -0.89
N ARG A 216 5.98 -1.87 0.45
CA ARG A 216 4.80 -1.36 1.18
C ARG A 216 4.38 0.01 0.66
N MET A 217 5.31 0.97 0.51
CA MET A 217 4.98 2.29 -0.04
C MET A 217 4.29 2.21 -1.42
N SER A 218 4.70 1.27 -2.28
CA SER A 218 4.05 1.01 -3.57
C SER A 218 2.65 0.42 -3.41
N GLN A 219 2.47 -0.57 -2.52
CA GLN A 219 1.18 -1.21 -2.24
C GLN A 219 0.16 -0.22 -1.66
N GLU A 220 0.59 0.66 -0.74
CA GLU A 220 -0.24 1.73 -0.20
C GLU A 220 -0.61 2.74 -1.31
N GLY A 221 0.31 3.05 -2.23
CA GLY A 221 0.02 3.88 -3.42
C GLY A 221 -1.07 3.29 -4.35
N GLU A 222 -1.08 1.97 -4.52
CA GLU A 222 -2.14 1.25 -5.24
C GLU A 222 -3.48 1.31 -4.47
N ALA A 223 -3.45 1.16 -3.14
CA ALA A 223 -4.64 1.26 -2.29
C ALA A 223 -5.26 2.68 -2.30
N ILE A 224 -4.44 3.73 -2.19
CA ILE A 224 -4.86 5.14 -2.35
C ILE A 224 -5.57 5.35 -3.69
N SER A 225 -5.01 4.79 -4.77
CA SER A 225 -5.58 4.89 -6.11
C SER A 225 -6.95 4.21 -6.19
N ALA A 226 -7.07 2.99 -5.67
CA ALA A 226 -8.34 2.25 -5.65
C ALA A 226 -9.43 2.96 -4.83
N VAL A 227 -9.10 3.43 -3.61
CA VAL A 227 -10.05 4.18 -2.77
C VAL A 227 -10.44 5.51 -3.42
N SER A 228 -9.51 6.18 -4.10
CA SER A 228 -9.81 7.40 -4.86
C SER A 228 -10.75 7.16 -6.04
N GLU A 229 -10.60 6.04 -6.77
CA GLU A 229 -11.53 5.64 -7.83
C GLU A 229 -12.93 5.31 -7.27
N GLU A 230 -13.02 4.63 -6.13
CA GLU A 230 -14.31 4.36 -5.46
C GLU A 230 -15.00 5.66 -4.98
N LEU A 231 -14.23 6.60 -4.40
CA LEU A 231 -14.74 7.92 -3.99
C LEU A 231 -15.24 8.74 -5.18
N LEU A 232 -14.48 8.78 -6.28
CA LEU A 232 -14.87 9.48 -7.51
C LEU A 232 -16.10 8.84 -8.19
N ALA A 233 -16.26 7.51 -8.09
CA ALA A 233 -17.45 6.83 -8.60
C ALA A 233 -18.70 7.04 -7.72
N ALA A 234 -18.52 7.35 -6.44
CA ALA A 234 -19.60 7.62 -5.50
C ALA A 234 -20.07 9.08 -5.53
N MET A 235 -19.17 10.05 -5.70
CA MET A 235 -19.52 11.47 -5.74
C MET A 235 -20.17 11.85 -7.09
N PRO A 236 -21.38 12.45 -7.09
CA PRO A 236 -22.02 12.94 -8.33
C PRO A 236 -21.33 14.16 -8.97
N ASP A 237 -21.63 14.40 -10.25
CA ASP A 237 -21.10 15.49 -11.12
C ASP A 237 -21.67 16.89 -10.84
#